data_AF-A0A6L7S2X4-F1
#
_entry.id   AF-A0A6L7S2X4-F1
#
_cell.length_a   1.000
_cell.length_b   1.000
_cell.length_c   1.000
_cell.angle_alpha   90.00
_cell.angle_beta   90.00
_cell.angle_gamma   90.00
#
_symmetry.space_group_name_H-M   'P 1'
#
loop_
_entity.id
_entity.type
_entity.pdbx_description
1 polymer ?
#
loop_
_entity_poly.entity_id
_entity_poly.type
_entity_poly.pdbx_seq_one_letter_code
_entity_poly.pdbx_strand_id
1 'polypeptide(L)'
;MSLSCPAAGCAATDLREMEGSDGTGTRDGLGTVTGTTGGPPLRAVVPGGSATVPEATFTRHGLWGVHGWAAVEIGAGDVSATVDGQAWNGSFRAAHAWTGGEATGTDPAGTGSATWRGVAEAADAATFARLQGDAELRIADLSQPLVDVDLDDGGDGVALRWTGIAPAGRTFAKGTAGTDRVEGRFRGPGHAEAWGVFDTGEHVGAFGAKRQGR
;
A
#
# COMPACT_ATOMS: atom_id res chain seq x y z
N MET A 1 26.28 9.18 -8.58
CA MET A 1 26.47 9.77 -7.24
C MET A 1 25.14 9.59 -6.51
N SER A 2 25.19 8.95 -5.34
CA SER A 2 24.07 8.33 -4.62
C SER A 2 22.99 9.32 -4.19
N LEU A 3 21.71 8.97 -4.41
CA LEU A 3 20.60 9.51 -3.64
C LEU A 3 20.33 8.53 -2.48
N SER A 4 21.07 8.72 -1.39
CA SER A 4 20.75 8.11 -0.10
C SER A 4 19.69 8.98 0.58
N CYS A 5 18.53 8.40 0.87
CA CYS A 5 17.60 8.94 1.84
C CYS A 5 18.06 8.46 3.23
N PRO A 6 18.67 9.31 4.07
CA PRO A 6 18.97 8.89 5.43
C PRO A 6 17.65 8.83 6.19
N ALA A 7 17.52 7.77 6.98
CA ALA A 7 16.42 7.55 7.90
C ALA A 7 16.10 8.80 8.74
N ALA A 8 14.80 8.95 9.03
CA ALA A 8 14.15 10.00 9.80
C ALA A 8 13.95 11.36 9.08
N GLY A 9 12.75 11.58 8.54
CA GLY A 9 12.24 12.96 8.36
C GLY A 9 11.57 13.31 7.03
N CYS A 10 11.42 12.40 6.07
CA CYS A 10 10.53 12.65 4.94
C CYS A 10 9.08 12.54 5.42
N ALA A 11 8.52 13.65 5.90
CA ALA A 11 7.08 13.76 6.15
C ALA A 11 6.37 13.64 4.80
N ALA A 12 5.74 12.49 4.56
CA ALA A 12 4.75 12.34 3.52
C ALA A 12 3.65 13.40 3.75
N THR A 13 3.41 14.21 2.72
CA THR A 13 2.28 15.13 2.67
C THR A 13 1.00 14.36 2.98
N ASP A 14 0.20 14.91 3.90
CA ASP A 14 -1.10 14.39 4.30
C ASP A 14 -2.03 14.27 3.08
N LEU A 15 -2.25 13.04 2.61
CA LEU A 15 -2.97 12.71 1.37
C LEU A 15 -4.49 12.50 1.60
N ARG A 16 -5.01 12.97 2.74
CA ARG A 16 -6.46 12.97 3.06
C ARG A 16 -7.32 13.83 2.11
N GLU A 17 -6.73 14.57 1.18
CA GLU A 17 -7.47 15.42 0.22
C GLU A 17 -7.71 14.78 -1.17
N MET A 18 -7.34 13.52 -1.41
CA MET A 18 -7.71 12.79 -2.64
C MET A 18 -8.92 11.85 -2.44
N GLU A 19 -9.97 12.31 -1.75
CA GLU A 19 -11.33 11.76 -1.94
C GLU A 19 -11.90 12.25 -3.28
N GLY A 20 -11.32 11.75 -4.37
CA GLY A 20 -11.72 12.06 -5.74
C GLY A 20 -12.02 10.78 -6.48
N SER A 21 -13.31 10.51 -6.66
CA SER A 21 -13.88 9.60 -7.66
C SER A 21 -13.08 9.65 -8.97
N ASP A 22 -12.68 8.49 -9.51
CA ASP A 22 -12.65 8.18 -10.97
C ASP A 22 -11.91 6.85 -11.24
N GLY A 23 -12.23 5.81 -10.45
CA GLY A 23 -11.91 4.43 -10.80
C GLY A 23 -13.18 3.67 -11.14
N THR A 24 -13.51 3.53 -12.43
CA THR A 24 -14.64 2.69 -12.87
C THR A 24 -14.23 1.22 -12.84
N GLY A 25 -14.11 0.65 -11.64
CA GLY A 25 -14.04 -0.80 -11.43
C GLY A 25 -15.46 -1.38 -11.31
N THR A 26 -15.75 -2.46 -12.02
CA THR A 26 -17.05 -3.15 -11.93
C THR A 26 -17.26 -3.73 -10.54
N ARG A 27 -18.44 -3.47 -9.98
CA ARG A 27 -18.89 -3.76 -8.60
C ARG A 27 -18.91 -5.24 -8.17
N ASP A 28 -18.50 -6.16 -9.06
CA ASP A 28 -18.55 -7.61 -8.87
C ASP A 28 -17.13 -8.21 -8.94
N GLY A 29 -16.46 -8.28 -7.79
CA GLY A 29 -15.09 -8.85 -7.66
C GLY A 29 -14.07 -7.85 -7.11
N LEU A 30 -12.91 -8.33 -6.66
CA LEU A 30 -11.75 -7.45 -6.43
C LEU A 30 -11.23 -7.05 -7.82
N GLY A 31 -11.52 -5.83 -8.25
CA GLY A 31 -11.08 -5.31 -9.54
C GLY A 31 -9.81 -4.50 -9.42
N THR A 32 -8.90 -4.62 -10.39
CA THR A 32 -7.78 -3.70 -10.56
C THR A 32 -8.17 -2.54 -11.48
N VAL A 33 -7.73 -1.31 -11.19
CA VAL A 33 -7.88 -0.15 -12.09
C VAL A 33 -6.54 0.54 -12.21
N THR A 34 -6.17 0.91 -13.43
CA THR A 34 -4.97 1.69 -13.70
C THR A 34 -5.35 3.07 -14.24
N GLY A 35 -4.73 4.13 -13.72
CA GLY A 35 -4.95 5.50 -14.18
C GLY A 35 -3.71 6.39 -13.99
N THR A 36 -3.56 7.41 -14.83
CA THR A 36 -2.51 8.43 -14.70
C THR A 36 -3.11 9.63 -13.99
N THR A 37 -2.57 9.99 -12.83
CA THR A 37 -2.96 11.21 -12.11
C THR A 37 -1.86 12.25 -12.24
N GLY A 38 -2.22 13.50 -12.52
CA GLY A 38 -1.35 14.62 -12.20
C GLY A 38 -1.18 14.63 -10.67
N GLY A 39 0.00 14.23 -10.20
CA GLY A 39 0.26 14.14 -8.77
C GLY A 39 0.33 15.53 -8.14
N PRO A 40 0.12 15.67 -6.82
CA PRO A 40 0.45 16.91 -6.14
C PRO A 40 1.94 17.22 -6.35
N PRO A 41 2.32 18.51 -6.29
CA PRO A 41 3.72 18.88 -6.41
C PRO A 41 4.58 18.14 -5.37
N LEU A 42 5.63 17.45 -5.83
CA LEU A 42 6.55 16.76 -4.91
C LEU A 42 7.44 17.80 -4.22
N ARG A 43 7.76 17.58 -2.94
CA ARG A 43 8.85 18.30 -2.29
C ARG A 43 10.12 17.48 -2.39
N ALA A 44 11.09 17.96 -3.16
CA ALA A 44 12.44 17.43 -3.18
C ALA A 44 13.28 18.14 -2.13
N VAL A 45 13.99 17.38 -1.30
CA VAL A 45 15.05 17.93 -0.43
C VAL A 45 16.31 18.03 -1.26
N VAL A 46 16.89 19.23 -1.35
CA VAL A 46 18.13 19.49 -2.10
C VAL A 46 19.18 20.12 -1.17
N PRO A 47 20.49 20.06 -1.51
CA PRO A 47 21.49 20.77 -0.74
C PRO A 47 21.15 22.27 -0.65
N GLY A 48 21.00 22.79 0.57
CA GLY A 48 20.66 24.20 0.82
C GLY A 48 19.15 24.50 1.00
N GLY A 49 18.23 23.55 0.77
CA GLY A 49 16.81 23.81 0.99
C GLY A 49 15.84 22.74 0.49
N SER A 50 14.62 23.18 0.13
CA SER A 50 13.59 22.33 -0.48
C SER A 50 13.11 22.91 -1.80
N ALA A 51 12.95 22.06 -2.79
CA ALA A 51 12.41 22.39 -4.10
C ALA A 51 11.01 21.78 -4.29
N THR A 52 10.15 22.49 -5.02
CA THR A 52 8.85 21.96 -5.44
C THR A 52 8.94 21.47 -6.87
N VAL A 53 8.56 20.21 -7.11
CA VAL A 53 8.46 19.60 -8.44
C VAL A 53 7.04 19.85 -8.94
N PRO A 54 6.84 20.70 -9.97
CA PRO A 54 5.50 21.15 -10.33
C PRO A 54 4.65 20.06 -11.01
N GLU A 55 5.26 19.07 -11.65
CA GLU A 55 4.54 18.10 -12.50
C GLU A 55 5.14 16.69 -12.35
N ALA A 56 4.86 16.03 -11.22
CA ALA A 56 5.18 14.62 -11.07
C ALA A 56 4.04 13.78 -11.64
N THR A 57 4.35 12.91 -12.60
CA THR A 57 3.38 11.94 -13.14
C THR A 57 3.47 10.65 -12.36
N PHE A 58 2.31 10.18 -11.87
CA PHE A 58 2.16 8.89 -11.22
C PHE A 58 1.16 8.03 -12.00
N THR A 59 1.49 6.75 -12.12
CA THR A 59 0.55 5.72 -12.53
C THR A 59 0.03 5.03 -11.27
N ARG A 60 -1.29 5.06 -11.06
CA ARG A 60 -1.96 4.41 -9.94
C ARG A 60 -2.48 3.05 -10.39
N HIS A 61 -2.23 2.02 -9.59
CA HIS A 61 -2.78 0.68 -9.69
C HIS A 61 -3.59 0.41 -8.43
N GLY A 62 -4.91 0.46 -8.54
CA GLY A 62 -5.80 0.27 -7.40
C GLY A 62 -6.48 -1.08 -7.36
N LEU A 63 -7.08 -1.38 -6.22
CA LEU A 63 -7.88 -2.54 -5.88
C LEU A 63 -9.15 -2.03 -5.19
N TRP A 64 -10.33 -2.53 -5.58
CA TRP A 64 -11.61 -2.12 -4.98
C TRP A 64 -12.44 -3.30 -4.48
N GLY A 65 -13.07 -3.13 -3.32
CA GLY A 65 -14.12 -4.00 -2.82
C GLY A 65 -15.37 -3.23 -2.44
N VAL A 66 -16.24 -3.88 -1.67
CA VAL A 66 -17.52 -3.32 -1.23
C VAL A 66 -17.30 -2.33 -0.08
N HIS A 67 -16.34 -2.62 0.81
CA HIS A 67 -16.13 -1.86 2.05
C HIS A 67 -14.74 -1.20 2.13
N GLY A 68 -13.90 -1.37 1.11
CA GLY A 68 -12.59 -0.76 1.09
C GLY A 68 -11.92 -0.76 -0.27
N TRP A 69 -10.73 -0.20 -0.27
CA TRP A 69 -9.86 -0.10 -1.42
C TRP A 69 -8.40 -0.06 -1.00
N ALA A 70 -7.53 -0.38 -1.95
CA ALA A 70 -6.09 -0.24 -1.83
C ALA A 70 -5.53 0.31 -3.14
N ALA A 71 -4.35 0.94 -3.10
CA ALA A 71 -3.68 1.38 -4.32
C ALA A 71 -2.17 1.44 -4.14
N VAL A 72 -1.46 1.24 -5.24
CA VAL A 72 -0.03 1.53 -5.39
C VAL A 72 0.12 2.60 -6.46
N GLU A 73 0.86 3.64 -6.17
CA GLU A 73 1.23 4.69 -7.11
C GLU A 73 2.72 4.57 -7.44
N ILE A 74 3.04 4.50 -8.72
CA ILE A 74 4.40 4.40 -9.22
C ILE A 74 4.66 5.61 -10.11
N GLY A 75 5.66 6.41 -9.74
CA GLY A 75 6.03 7.63 -10.45
C GLY A 75 7.51 7.64 -10.79
N ALA A 76 7.81 8.16 -11.97
CA ALA A 76 9.16 8.48 -12.38
C ALA A 76 9.13 9.74 -13.24
N GLY A 77 10.17 10.54 -13.16
CA GLY A 77 10.27 11.74 -13.98
C GLY A 77 11.49 12.58 -13.66
N ASP A 78 11.64 13.64 -14.41
CA ASP A 78 12.68 14.63 -14.18
C ASP A 78 12.19 15.71 -13.23
N VAL A 79 13.10 16.21 -12.41
CA VAL A 79 12.88 17.30 -11.48
C VAL A 79 13.79 18.44 -11.88
N SER A 80 13.20 19.58 -12.18
CA SER A 80 13.92 20.85 -12.31
C SER A 80 13.46 21.80 -11.21
N ALA A 81 14.40 22.41 -10.53
CA ALA A 81 14.14 23.35 -9.46
C ALA A 81 15.15 24.49 -9.45
N THR A 82 14.82 25.60 -8.78
CA THR A 82 15.78 26.66 -8.46
C THR A 82 15.78 26.87 -6.96
N VAL A 83 16.95 26.73 -6.33
CA VAL A 83 17.13 26.95 -4.88
C VAL A 83 18.24 27.98 -4.70
N ASP A 84 17.93 29.07 -4.00
CA ASP A 84 18.83 30.21 -3.81
C ASP A 84 19.42 30.79 -5.11
N GLY A 85 18.61 30.79 -6.18
CA GLY A 85 19.02 31.27 -7.51
C GLY A 85 19.87 30.27 -8.31
N GLN A 86 20.18 29.10 -7.75
CA GLN A 86 20.89 28.03 -8.44
C GLN A 86 19.91 27.00 -9.01
N ALA A 87 20.03 26.72 -10.31
CA ALA A 87 19.26 25.67 -10.96
C ALA A 87 19.75 24.28 -10.53
N TRP A 88 18.81 23.40 -10.22
CA TRP A 88 19.02 22.00 -9.92
C TRP A 88 18.18 21.15 -10.87
N ASN A 89 18.81 20.15 -11.47
CA ASN A 89 18.14 19.14 -12.28
C ASN A 89 18.46 17.77 -11.71
N GLY A 90 17.46 16.91 -11.62
CA GLY A 90 17.61 15.52 -11.22
C GLY A 90 16.48 14.67 -11.77
N SER A 91 16.45 13.41 -11.36
CA SER A 91 15.36 12.49 -11.66
C SER A 91 14.81 11.92 -10.36
N PHE A 92 13.52 11.66 -10.30
CA PHE A 92 12.89 10.94 -9.21
C PHE A 92 12.34 9.60 -9.69
N ARG A 93 12.30 8.65 -8.75
CA ARG A 93 11.47 7.46 -8.83
C ARG A 93 10.86 7.26 -7.46
N ALA A 94 9.56 7.01 -7.42
CA ALA A 94 8.82 6.88 -6.17
C ALA A 94 7.72 5.84 -6.31
N ALA A 95 7.49 5.12 -5.22
CA ALA A 95 6.38 4.19 -5.07
C ALA A 95 5.68 4.49 -3.74
N HIS A 96 4.35 4.52 -3.76
CA HIS A 96 3.53 4.78 -2.57
C HIS A 96 2.37 3.79 -2.52
N ALA A 97 2.04 3.30 -1.33
CA ALA A 97 0.94 2.38 -1.10
C ALA A 97 -0.09 2.99 -0.15
N TRP A 98 -1.37 2.76 -0.43
CA TRP A 98 -2.50 3.33 0.29
C TRP A 98 -3.60 2.30 0.50
N THR A 99 -4.35 2.46 1.58
CA THR A 99 -5.61 1.75 1.79
C THR A 99 -6.63 2.63 2.49
N GLY A 100 -7.89 2.47 2.12
CA GLY A 100 -9.02 3.16 2.73
C GLY A 100 -10.26 2.28 2.79
N GLY A 101 -11.31 2.78 3.42
CA GLY A 101 -12.59 2.07 3.52
C GLY A 101 -13.29 2.19 4.86
N GLU A 102 -14.47 1.58 4.92
CA GLU A 102 -15.33 1.47 6.09
C GLU A 102 -14.73 0.47 7.09
N ALA A 103 -14.13 0.97 8.17
CA ALA A 103 -13.61 0.10 9.23
C ALA A 103 -14.73 -0.66 9.92
N THR A 104 -14.55 -1.97 10.16
CA THR A 104 -15.52 -2.78 10.94
C THR A 104 -15.68 -2.27 12.37
N GLY A 105 -14.63 -1.67 12.93
CA GLY A 105 -14.66 -1.09 14.28
C GLY A 105 -14.30 -2.06 15.41
N THR A 106 -14.18 -3.35 15.13
CA THR A 106 -13.81 -4.41 16.08
C THR A 106 -12.79 -5.37 15.46
N ASP A 107 -12.06 -6.12 16.29
CA ASP A 107 -11.20 -7.21 15.83
C ASP A 107 -12.03 -8.49 15.59
N PRO A 108 -11.63 -9.38 14.65
CA PRO A 108 -12.32 -10.65 14.45
C PRO A 108 -12.28 -11.50 15.72
N ALA A 109 -13.45 -11.98 16.15
CA ALA A 109 -13.59 -12.84 17.32
C ALA A 109 -14.69 -13.89 17.08
N GLY A 110 -14.63 -15.02 17.81
CA GLY A 110 -15.63 -16.08 17.70
C GLY A 110 -15.02 -17.47 17.89
N THR A 111 -15.59 -18.47 17.20
CA THR A 111 -15.10 -19.85 17.20
C THR A 111 -14.73 -20.30 15.79
N GLY A 112 -13.73 -21.19 15.68
CA GLY A 112 -13.24 -21.71 14.41
C GLY A 112 -12.21 -20.79 13.76
N SER A 113 -12.05 -20.92 12.44
CA SER A 113 -11.08 -20.16 11.65
C SER A 113 -11.77 -19.19 10.68
N ALA A 114 -10.99 -18.26 10.14
CA ALA A 114 -11.40 -17.41 9.04
C ALA A 114 -10.25 -17.23 8.05
N THR A 115 -10.59 -17.19 6.76
CA THR A 115 -9.65 -16.94 5.67
C THR A 115 -10.20 -15.82 4.80
N TRP A 116 -9.31 -14.94 4.34
CA TRP A 116 -9.57 -13.94 3.33
C TRP A 116 -8.67 -14.22 2.13
N ARG A 117 -9.20 -14.10 0.92
CA ARG A 117 -8.44 -14.24 -0.34
C ARG A 117 -8.67 -13.03 -1.23
N GLY A 118 -7.65 -12.62 -1.95
CA GLY A 118 -7.72 -11.52 -2.88
C GLY A 118 -6.40 -11.27 -3.59
N VAL A 119 -6.10 -9.99 -3.82
CA VAL A 119 -5.03 -9.54 -4.72
C VAL A 119 -4.08 -8.62 -3.96
N ALA A 120 -2.81 -8.67 -4.31
CA ALA A 120 -1.79 -7.71 -3.94
C ALA A 120 -1.27 -6.98 -5.19
N GLU A 121 -1.03 -5.69 -5.07
CA GLU A 121 -0.31 -4.86 -6.03
C GLU A 121 0.96 -4.36 -5.35
N ALA A 122 2.06 -4.28 -6.09
CA ALA A 122 3.32 -3.77 -5.56
C ALA A 122 4.16 -3.08 -6.62
N ALA A 123 5.16 -2.35 -6.15
CA ALA A 123 6.28 -1.89 -6.95
C ALA A 123 7.56 -2.55 -6.44
N ASP A 124 8.38 -3.06 -7.35
CA ASP A 124 9.77 -3.41 -7.07
C ASP A 124 10.56 -2.12 -6.78
N ALA A 125 11.23 -2.03 -5.63
CA ALA A 125 11.89 -0.80 -5.19
C ALA A 125 13.16 -0.47 -5.99
N ALA A 126 13.77 -1.45 -6.66
CA ALA A 126 14.99 -1.25 -7.44
C ALA A 126 14.68 -0.72 -8.85
N THR A 127 13.67 -1.29 -9.48
CA THR A 127 13.31 -1.06 -10.89
C THR A 127 12.07 -0.19 -11.05
N PHE A 128 11.23 -0.09 -10.01
CA PHE A 128 9.89 0.51 -10.04
C PHE A 128 8.95 -0.19 -11.03
N ALA A 129 9.20 -1.47 -11.32
CA ALA A 129 8.28 -2.29 -12.07
C ALA A 129 7.05 -2.62 -11.22
N ARG A 130 5.87 -2.58 -11.83
CA ARG A 130 4.63 -3.07 -11.21
C ARG A 130 4.70 -4.58 -11.08
N LEU A 131 4.32 -5.08 -9.90
CA LEU A 131 4.09 -6.47 -9.61
C LEU A 131 2.63 -6.65 -9.19
N GLN A 132 2.03 -7.78 -9.54
CA GLN A 132 0.69 -8.16 -9.14
C GLN A 132 0.74 -9.60 -8.66
N GLY A 133 0.00 -9.89 -7.58
CA GLY A 133 0.02 -11.18 -6.92
C GLY A 133 -1.29 -11.48 -6.19
N ASP A 134 -1.32 -12.62 -5.52
CA ASP A 134 -2.43 -13.04 -4.66
C ASP A 134 -2.16 -12.66 -3.20
N ALA A 135 -3.24 -12.38 -2.48
CA ALA A 135 -3.20 -12.10 -1.04
C ALA A 135 -4.07 -13.11 -0.28
N GLU A 136 -3.49 -13.79 0.70
CA GLU A 136 -4.21 -14.63 1.66
C GLU A 136 -3.99 -14.09 3.07
N LEU A 137 -5.09 -13.94 3.82
CA LEU A 137 -5.02 -13.71 5.26
C LEU A 137 -5.74 -14.83 5.97
N ARG A 138 -5.21 -15.26 7.11
CA ARG A 138 -5.77 -16.37 7.88
C ARG A 138 -5.74 -16.08 9.37
N ILE A 139 -6.84 -16.43 10.03
CA ILE A 139 -6.90 -16.58 11.48
C ILE A 139 -7.28 -18.03 11.74
N ALA A 140 -6.36 -18.79 12.34
CA ALA A 140 -6.58 -20.22 12.61
C ALA A 140 -7.59 -20.46 13.75
N ASP A 141 -7.61 -19.56 14.73
CA ASP A 141 -8.50 -19.62 15.89
C ASP A 141 -9.05 -18.22 16.21
N LEU A 142 -10.33 -17.99 15.95
CA LEU A 142 -11.03 -16.73 16.24
C LEU A 142 -11.24 -16.49 17.74
N SER A 143 -11.00 -17.48 18.61
CA SER A 143 -11.03 -17.28 20.06
C SER A 143 -9.72 -16.66 20.58
N GLN A 144 -8.65 -16.79 19.80
CA GLN A 144 -7.33 -16.20 20.06
C GLN A 144 -6.76 -15.64 18.75
N PRO A 145 -7.34 -14.53 18.24
CA PRO A 145 -7.10 -14.09 16.87
C PRO A 145 -5.63 -13.69 16.68
N LEU A 146 -4.92 -14.50 15.90
CA LEU A 146 -3.60 -14.21 15.35
C LEU A 146 -3.71 -14.25 13.83
N VAL A 147 -3.34 -13.15 13.19
CA VAL A 147 -3.42 -12.99 11.73
C VAL A 147 -2.11 -13.43 11.11
N ASP A 148 -2.21 -14.35 10.15
CA ASP A 148 -1.18 -14.63 9.17
C ASP A 148 -1.53 -13.89 7.87
N VAL A 149 -0.53 -13.30 7.21
CA VAL A 149 -0.62 -12.64 5.92
C VAL A 149 0.42 -13.27 5.00
N ASP A 150 -0.06 -13.88 3.92
CA ASP A 150 0.75 -14.54 2.90
C ASP A 150 0.46 -13.84 1.55
N LEU A 151 1.50 -13.30 0.89
CA LEU A 151 1.40 -12.67 -0.42
C LEU A 151 2.25 -13.46 -1.42
N ASP A 152 1.63 -13.86 -2.53
CA ASP A 152 2.21 -14.70 -3.57
C ASP A 152 2.30 -13.89 -4.88
N ASP A 153 3.38 -14.01 -5.65
CA ASP A 153 3.55 -13.31 -6.93
C ASP A 153 2.96 -14.08 -8.13
N GLY A 154 2.28 -15.21 -7.88
CA GLY A 154 1.73 -16.11 -8.89
C GLY A 154 2.72 -17.16 -9.40
N GLY A 155 3.90 -17.27 -8.77
CA GLY A 155 4.87 -18.34 -8.98
C GLY A 155 4.55 -19.62 -8.20
N ASP A 156 5.55 -20.50 -8.05
CA ASP A 156 5.39 -21.78 -7.34
C ASP A 156 5.41 -21.64 -5.79
N GLY A 157 5.31 -20.42 -5.23
CA GLY A 157 5.26 -20.22 -3.78
C GLY A 157 5.13 -18.78 -3.28
N VAL A 158 4.87 -18.66 -1.97
CA VAL A 158 4.66 -17.38 -1.27
C VAL A 158 5.92 -16.53 -1.27
N ALA A 159 5.82 -15.33 -1.85
CA ALA A 159 6.91 -14.35 -1.91
C ALA A 159 7.14 -13.66 -0.57
N LEU A 160 6.07 -13.27 0.13
CA LEU A 160 6.13 -12.51 1.39
C LEU A 160 5.19 -13.07 2.45
N ARG A 161 5.67 -13.17 3.69
CA ARG A 161 4.92 -13.80 4.78
C ARG A 161 5.12 -13.13 6.13
N TRP A 162 4.01 -12.84 6.81
CA TRP A 162 3.98 -12.39 8.20
C TRP A 162 3.02 -13.26 9.02
N THR A 163 3.50 -13.85 10.10
CA THR A 163 2.70 -14.76 10.92
C THR A 163 2.49 -14.24 12.35
N GLY A 164 1.42 -14.71 12.99
CA GLY A 164 1.19 -14.49 14.42
C GLY A 164 0.96 -13.02 14.80
N ILE A 165 0.36 -12.22 13.91
CA ILE A 165 0.11 -10.80 14.17
C ILE A 165 -1.12 -10.68 15.08
N ALA A 166 -0.94 -10.23 16.32
CA ALA A 166 -2.05 -9.92 17.21
C ALA A 166 -2.73 -8.62 16.76
N PRO A 167 -4.03 -8.64 16.38
CA PRO A 167 -4.77 -7.41 16.13
C PRO A 167 -4.85 -6.58 17.42
N ALA A 168 -4.61 -5.28 17.30
CA ALA A 168 -4.72 -4.34 18.40
C ALA A 168 -5.52 -3.13 17.95
N GLY A 169 -6.73 -2.98 18.48
CA GLY A 169 -7.53 -1.78 18.25
C GLY A 169 -7.86 -1.59 16.77
N ARG A 170 -8.34 -2.65 16.10
CA ARG A 170 -8.85 -2.65 14.70
C ARG A 170 -7.77 -2.66 13.63
N THR A 171 -6.51 -2.80 14.02
CA THR A 171 -5.37 -2.83 13.11
C THR A 171 -4.52 -4.05 13.44
N PHE A 172 -4.03 -4.73 12.41
CA PHE A 172 -2.95 -5.72 12.55
C PHE A 172 -1.70 -5.11 11.92
N ALA A 173 -0.59 -5.14 12.64
CA ALA A 173 0.67 -4.57 12.15
C ALA A 173 1.87 -5.35 12.70
N LYS A 174 2.91 -5.50 11.87
CA LYS A 174 4.16 -6.16 12.24
C LYS A 174 5.32 -5.59 11.42
N GLY A 175 6.53 -5.64 11.99
CA GLY A 175 7.77 -5.25 11.31
C GLY A 175 8.03 -3.75 11.28
N THR A 176 9.08 -3.36 10.56
CA THR A 176 9.56 -1.97 10.43
C THR A 176 9.52 -1.52 8.98
N ALA A 177 9.13 -0.26 8.73
CA ALA A 177 9.07 0.29 7.37
C ALA A 177 10.47 0.28 6.73
N GLY A 178 10.56 -0.03 5.44
CA GLY A 178 11.79 -0.22 4.70
C GLY A 178 12.53 -1.52 4.97
N THR A 179 11.97 -2.45 5.77
CA THR A 179 12.60 -3.75 6.08
C THR A 179 11.65 -4.92 5.92
N ASP A 180 10.52 -4.90 6.63
CA ASP A 180 9.62 -6.05 6.76
C ASP A 180 8.24 -5.66 7.30
N ARG A 181 7.74 -4.47 6.96
CA ARG A 181 6.47 -3.96 7.50
C ARG A 181 5.26 -4.54 6.77
N VAL A 182 4.25 -4.89 7.54
CA VAL A 182 2.86 -5.03 7.10
C VAL A 182 1.95 -4.30 8.06
N GLU A 183 0.92 -3.63 7.53
CA GLU A 183 -0.15 -3.02 8.32
C GLU A 183 -1.47 -3.12 7.56
N GLY A 184 -2.54 -3.49 8.26
CA GLY A 184 -3.86 -3.53 7.66
C GLY A 184 -5.00 -3.49 8.66
N ARG A 185 -6.22 -3.43 8.11
CA ARG A 185 -7.47 -3.37 8.86
C ARG A 185 -8.54 -4.23 8.23
N PHE A 186 -9.40 -4.77 9.07
CA PHE A 186 -10.64 -5.41 8.65
C PHE A 186 -11.73 -4.37 8.35
N ARG A 187 -12.50 -4.61 7.30
CA ARG A 187 -13.52 -3.69 6.76
C ARG A 187 -14.86 -4.39 6.60
N GLY A 188 -15.92 -3.59 6.71
CA GLY A 188 -17.30 -4.02 6.52
C GLY A 188 -17.88 -4.90 7.65
N PRO A 189 -19.20 -5.14 7.63
CA PRO A 189 -19.86 -5.99 8.61
C PRO A 189 -19.27 -7.41 8.66
N GLY A 190 -19.08 -7.95 9.87
CA GLY A 190 -18.56 -9.31 10.05
C GLY A 190 -17.15 -9.54 9.50
N HIS A 191 -16.37 -8.46 9.37
CA HIS A 191 -15.00 -8.47 8.83
C HIS A 191 -14.99 -9.04 7.41
N ALA A 192 -15.96 -8.64 6.59
CA ALA A 192 -16.16 -9.16 5.23
C ALA A 192 -14.94 -8.93 4.32
N GLU A 193 -14.11 -7.91 4.59
CA GLU A 193 -12.91 -7.62 3.83
C GLU A 193 -11.72 -7.30 4.75
N ALA A 194 -10.51 -7.44 4.23
CA ALA A 194 -9.27 -7.03 4.88
C ALA A 194 -8.38 -6.30 3.86
N TRP A 195 -7.86 -5.15 4.26
CA TRP A 195 -7.08 -4.27 3.38
C TRP A 195 -5.85 -3.77 4.11
N GLY A 196 -4.72 -3.68 3.40
CA GLY A 196 -3.46 -3.26 4.03
C GLY A 196 -2.39 -2.83 3.05
N VAL A 197 -1.27 -2.41 3.61
CA VAL A 197 -0.04 -2.00 2.94
C VAL A 197 1.14 -2.78 3.49
N PHE A 198 2.18 -2.91 2.70
CA PHE A 198 3.44 -3.52 3.10
C PHE A 198 4.64 -2.79 2.49
N ASP A 199 5.77 -2.90 3.19
CA ASP A 199 7.04 -2.30 2.80
C ASP A 199 8.20 -3.17 3.34
N THR A 200 8.92 -3.82 2.43
CA THR A 200 10.03 -4.74 2.75
C THR A 200 11.40 -4.17 2.39
N GLY A 201 11.49 -2.90 2.00
CA GLY A 201 12.69 -2.31 1.38
C GLY A 201 12.94 -2.76 -0.07
N GLU A 202 12.57 -4.00 -0.42
CA GLU A 202 12.57 -4.51 -1.80
C GLU A 202 11.24 -4.27 -2.52
N HIS A 203 10.14 -4.23 -1.78
CA HIS A 203 8.80 -4.05 -2.34
C HIS A 203 8.00 -3.06 -1.51
N VAL A 204 7.24 -2.20 -2.20
CA VAL A 204 6.22 -1.33 -1.59
C VAL A 204 4.89 -1.64 -2.26
N GLY A 205 3.89 -2.03 -1.47
CA GLY A 205 2.64 -2.51 -2.04
C GLY A 205 1.44 -2.41 -1.13
N ALA A 206 0.29 -2.74 -1.71
CA ALA A 206 -0.99 -2.77 -1.04
C ALA A 206 -1.77 -4.03 -1.42
N PHE A 207 -2.62 -4.51 -0.53
CA PHE A 207 -3.42 -5.71 -0.76
C PHE A 207 -4.86 -5.51 -0.31
N GLY A 208 -5.74 -6.31 -0.90
CA GLY A 208 -7.16 -6.38 -0.57
C GLY A 208 -7.66 -7.79 -0.68
N ALA A 209 -8.39 -8.26 0.33
CA ALA A 209 -8.90 -9.63 0.39
C ALA A 209 -10.32 -9.68 0.93
N LYS A 210 -11.14 -10.58 0.38
CA LYS A 210 -12.51 -10.83 0.83
C LYS A 210 -12.56 -12.08 1.69
N ARG A 211 -13.35 -12.02 2.77
CA ARG A 211 -13.59 -13.15 3.65
C ARG A 211 -14.26 -14.25 2.85
N GLN A 212 -13.71 -15.46 2.93
CA GLN A 212 -14.29 -16.61 2.27
C GLN A 212 -15.52 -17.06 3.07
N GLY A 213 -16.60 -17.38 2.35
CA GLY A 213 -17.78 -18.00 2.93
C GLY A 213 -17.42 -19.31 3.61
N ARG A 214 -18.20 -19.67 4.63
CA ARG A 214 -18.10 -20.99 5.26
C ARG A 214 -18.76 -22.04 4.38
#